data_AF-A0ABD5VNL9-F1
#
_entry.id   AF-A0ABD5VNL9-F1
#
_cell.length_a   1.000
_cell.length_b   1.000
_cell.length_c   1.000
_cell.angle_alpha   90.00
_cell.angle_beta   90.00
_cell.angle_gamma   90.00
#
_symmetry.space_group_name_H-M   'P 1'
#
loop_
_entity.id
_entity.type
_entity.pdbx_description
1 polymer ?
#
loop_
_entity_poly.entity_id
_entity_poly.type
_entity_poly.pdbx_seq_one_letter_code
_entity_poly.pdbx_strand_id
1 'polypeptide(L)'
;MNKLASAGEDRWHLPRHAHIVVYEADEGDELITIYDCGAAQKPPSAQVIGHLVRVDADAETERTPTGYVVSMRERSVLECQGADHWVVRSAA
;
A
#
# COMPACT_ATOMS: atom_id res chain seq x y z
N MET A 1 5.66 5.65 -13.15
CA MET A 1 6.81 6.17 -12.38
C MET A 1 6.38 6.26 -10.92
N ASN A 2 7.00 5.48 -10.03
CA ASN A 2 6.75 5.53 -8.59
C ASN A 2 7.29 6.86 -8.03
N LYS A 3 6.46 7.58 -7.27
CA LYS A 3 6.76 8.90 -6.67
C LYS A 3 6.94 8.83 -5.15
N LEU A 4 6.78 7.66 -4.54
CA LEU A 4 7.00 7.50 -3.11
C LEU A 4 8.49 7.65 -2.79
N ALA A 5 8.77 8.18 -1.59
CA ALA A 5 10.13 8.21 -1.08
C ALA A 5 10.64 6.78 -0.89
N SER A 6 11.73 6.43 -1.57
CA SER A 6 12.35 5.12 -1.44
C SER A 6 12.93 4.92 -0.03
N ALA A 7 12.72 3.73 0.52
CA ALA A 7 13.32 3.24 1.75
C ALA A 7 14.36 2.13 1.48
N GLY A 8 14.75 1.96 0.20
CA GLY A 8 15.58 0.87 -0.30
C GLY A 8 15.04 0.26 -1.59
N GLU A 9 15.67 -0.83 -2.02
CA GLU A 9 15.19 -1.67 -3.13
C GLU A 9 13.83 -2.28 -2.75
N ASP A 10 12.83 -2.13 -3.63
CA ASP A 10 11.44 -2.58 -3.44
C ASP A 10 10.81 -2.19 -2.09
N ARG A 11 11.22 -1.03 -1.58
CA ARG A 11 10.77 -0.48 -0.31
C ARG A 11 10.46 1.00 -0.43
N TRP A 12 9.32 1.41 0.11
CA TRP A 12 8.87 2.79 0.06
C TRP A 12 8.28 3.26 1.39
N HIS A 13 8.57 4.50 1.74
CA HIS A 13 7.96 5.16 2.89
C HIS A 13 6.51 5.54 2.58
N LEU A 14 5.65 5.25 3.55
CA LEU A 14 4.26 5.65 3.57
C LEU A 14 4.06 6.71 4.65
N PRO A 15 3.56 7.91 4.30
CA PRO A 15 3.23 8.92 5.30
C PRO A 15 2.06 8.48 6.19
N ARG A 16 1.96 9.09 7.37
CA ARG A 16 0.74 9.09 8.18
C ARG A 16 -0.36 9.70 7.31
N HIS A 17 -1.48 9.01 7.10
CA HIS A 17 -2.54 9.34 6.12
C HIS A 17 -2.33 8.86 4.67
N ALA A 18 -1.37 7.97 4.42
CA ALA A 18 -1.36 7.23 3.18
C ALA A 18 -2.58 6.31 3.07
N HIS A 19 -3.11 6.16 1.86
CA HIS A 19 -4.14 5.18 1.54
C HIS A 19 -3.59 4.15 0.56
N ILE A 20 -3.81 2.89 0.87
CA ILE A 20 -3.49 1.76 0.00
C ILE A 20 -4.82 1.18 -0.46
N VAL A 21 -5.09 1.25 -1.76
CA VAL A 21 -6.26 0.63 -2.37
C VAL A 21 -5.80 -0.67 -3.00
N VAL A 22 -6.34 -1.78 -2.51
CA VAL A 22 -6.09 -3.12 -3.04
C VAL A 22 -7.30 -3.52 -3.87
N TYR A 23 -7.05 -3.77 -5.16
CA TYR A 23 -8.02 -4.37 -6.05
C TYR A 23 -7.77 -5.87 -6.07
N GLU A 24 -8.69 -6.63 -5.46
CA GLU A 24 -8.67 -8.09 -5.44
C GLU A 24 -9.09 -8.61 -6.83
N ALA A 25 -8.39 -9.63 -7.32
CA ALA A 25 -8.73 -10.35 -8.54
C ALA A 25 -9.20 -11.77 -8.16
N ASP A 26 -10.23 -12.29 -8.85
CA ASP A 26 -10.73 -13.66 -8.62
C ASP A 26 -9.68 -14.72 -8.98
N GLU A 27 -8.81 -14.44 -9.95
CA GLU A 27 -7.68 -15.27 -10.36
C GLU A 27 -6.46 -14.37 -10.68
N GLY A 28 -5.31 -14.64 -10.03
CA GLY A 28 -4.04 -13.95 -10.28
C GLY A 28 -3.63 -12.93 -9.22
N ASP A 29 -2.65 -12.09 -9.56
CA ASP A 29 -2.08 -11.08 -8.66
C ASP A 29 -3.01 -9.87 -8.48
N GLU A 30 -3.00 -9.30 -7.28
CA GLU A 30 -3.76 -8.08 -6.95
C GLU A 30 -3.07 -6.83 -7.51
N LEU A 31 -3.85 -5.76 -7.72
CA LEU A 31 -3.31 -4.43 -8.01
C LEU A 31 -3.33 -3.59 -6.73
N ILE A 32 -2.14 -3.23 -6.26
CA ILE A 32 -1.97 -2.38 -5.09
C ILE A 32 -1.67 -0.95 -5.55
N THR A 33 -2.58 -0.03 -5.25
CA THR A 33 -2.46 1.38 -5.59
C THR A 33 -2.24 2.22 -4.33
N ILE A 34 -1.19 3.03 -4.31
CA ILE A 34 -0.81 3.84 -3.15
C ILE A 34 -1.04 5.32 -3.40
N TYR A 35 -1.69 5.99 -2.46
CA TYR A 35 -1.88 7.43 -2.38
C TYR A 35 -1.15 7.99 -1.16
N ASP A 36 -0.26 8.96 -1.36
CA ASP A 36 0.52 9.60 -0.29
C ASP A 36 -0.31 10.56 0.60
N CYS A 37 -1.56 10.84 0.24
CA CYS A 37 -2.52 11.55 1.07
C CYS A 37 -3.95 11.21 0.68
N GLY A 38 -4.87 11.23 1.64
CA GLY A 38 -6.31 10.98 1.42
C GLY A 38 -7.08 12.05 0.64
N ALA A 39 -6.38 12.98 -0.02
CA ALA A 39 -7.05 14.01 -0.83
C ALA A 39 -7.52 13.39 -2.16
N ALA A 40 -8.85 13.36 -2.36
CA ALA A 40 -9.58 12.67 -3.45
C ALA A 40 -9.24 13.11 -4.91
N GLN A 41 -8.24 13.96 -5.13
CA GLN A 41 -7.94 14.54 -6.45
C GLN A 41 -6.48 14.35 -6.89
N LYS A 42 -5.66 13.61 -6.14
CA LYS A 42 -4.28 13.33 -6.55
C LYS A 42 -4.19 12.05 -7.38
N PRO A 43 -3.34 12.01 -8.42
CA PRO A 43 -2.99 10.76 -9.06
C PRO A 43 -2.26 9.84 -8.05
N PRO A 44 -2.29 8.52 -8.27
CA PRO A 44 -1.59 7.58 -7.40
C PRO A 44 -0.10 7.89 -7.37
N SER A 45 0.48 7.74 -6.18
CA SER A 45 1.92 7.92 -5.94
C SER A 45 2.71 6.70 -6.40
N ALA A 46 2.14 5.50 -6.25
CA ALA A 46 2.72 4.26 -6.73
C ALA A 46 1.63 3.25 -7.08
N GLN A 47 1.99 2.30 -7.94
CA GLN A 47 1.20 1.12 -8.27
C GLN A 47 2.15 -0.06 -8.39
N VAL A 48 1.82 -1.17 -7.75
CA VAL A 48 2.56 -2.44 -7.81
C VAL A 48 1.58 -3.58 -7.99
N ILE A 49 2.04 -4.66 -8.61
CA ILE A 49 1.30 -5.91 -8.75
C ILE A 49 1.77 -6.86 -7.63
N GLY A 50 0.84 -7.64 -7.10
CA GLY A 50 1.11 -8.61 -6.04
C GLY A 50 0.14 -8.52 -4.87
N HIS A 51 0.30 -9.41 -3.91
CA HIS A 51 -0.63 -9.54 -2.78
C HIS A 51 -0.17 -8.74 -1.57
N LEU A 52 -1.05 -7.92 -1.00
CA LEU A 52 -0.78 -7.29 0.30
C LEU A 52 -1.09 -8.30 1.41
N VAL A 53 -0.10 -9.10 1.78
CA VAL A 53 -0.29 -10.25 2.68
C VAL A 53 -0.32 -9.87 4.15
N ARG A 54 0.18 -8.70 4.54
CA ARG A 54 0.20 -8.24 5.94
C ARG A 54 0.30 -6.73 6.09
N VAL A 55 -0.42 -6.21 7.09
CA VAL A 55 -0.27 -4.84 7.61
C VAL A 55 0.10 -4.92 9.09
N ASP A 56 1.38 -4.66 9.39
CA ASP A 56 2.01 -4.68 10.72
C ASP A 56 2.35 -3.24 11.16
N ALA A 57 1.34 -2.38 11.07
CA ALA A 57 1.36 -0.97 11.43
C ALA A 57 -0.06 -0.54 11.83
N ASP A 58 -0.17 0.52 12.63
CA ASP A 58 -1.45 1.13 12.98
C ASP A 58 -2.14 1.67 11.72
N ALA A 59 -3.26 1.05 11.38
CA ALA A 59 -4.04 1.31 10.19
C ALA A 59 -5.49 0.88 10.39
N GLU A 60 -6.38 1.51 9.63
CA GLU A 60 -7.76 1.04 9.48
C GLU A 60 -7.94 0.37 8.14
N THR A 61 -8.66 -0.75 8.12
CA THR A 61 -8.99 -1.46 6.88
C THR A 61 -10.50 -1.44 6.66
N GLU A 62 -10.91 -0.97 5.48
CA GLU A 62 -12.30 -0.95 5.04
C GLU A 62 -12.49 -1.84 3.80
N ARG A 63 -13.49 -2.72 3.82
CA ARG A 63 -13.82 -3.59 2.68
C ARG A 63 -14.63 -2.84 1.63
N THR A 64 -14.34 -3.10 0.37
CA THR A 64 -15.05 -2.55 -0.79
C THR A 64 -15.51 -3.69 -1.70
N PRO A 65 -16.42 -3.44 -2.66
CA PRO A 65 -16.88 -4.47 -3.58
C PRO A 65 -15.80 -5.12 -4.45
N THR A 66 -14.66 -4.44 -4.65
CA THR A 66 -13.56 -4.90 -5.51
C THR A 66 -12.27 -5.14 -4.74
N GLY A 67 -12.33 -5.19 -3.40
CA GLY A 67 -11.16 -5.39 -2.56
C GLY A 67 -11.26 -4.66 -1.23
N TYR A 68 -10.27 -3.82 -0.93
CA TYR A 68 -10.23 -3.08 0.34
C TYR A 68 -9.31 -1.86 0.29
N VAL A 69 -9.50 -0.98 1.27
CA VAL A 69 -8.68 0.21 1.47
C VAL A 69 -8.04 0.15 2.85
N VAL A 70 -6.72 0.29 2.89
CA VAL A 70 -5.94 0.44 4.12
C VAL A 70 -5.58 1.92 4.30
N SER A 71 -6.02 2.49 5.41
CA SER A 71 -5.78 3.90 5.77
C SER A 71 -4.76 3.97 6.92
N MET A 72 -3.55 4.42 6.62
CA MET A 72 -2.45 4.44 7.58
C MET A 72 -2.68 5.47 8.69
N ARG A 73 -2.52 5.05 9.96
CA ARG A 73 -2.63 5.90 11.16
C ARG A 73 -1.28 6.36 11.71
N GLU A 74 -0.20 5.70 11.27
CA GLU A 74 1.20 6.06 11.56
C GLU A 74 2.07 6.08 10.29
N ARG A 75 3.33 6.51 10.44
CA ARG A 75 4.33 6.39 9.37
C ARG A 75 4.75 4.93 9.25
N SER A 76 4.92 4.45 8.04
CA SER A 76 5.21 3.04 7.77
C SER A 76 6.10 2.87 6.55
N VAL A 77 6.49 1.63 6.28
CA VAL A 77 7.24 1.21 5.10
C VAL A 77 6.48 0.08 4.42
N LEU A 78 6.21 0.24 3.14
CA LEU A 78 5.83 -0.85 2.25
C LEU A 78 7.10 -1.57 1.80
N GLU A 79 7.16 -2.89 1.96
CA GLU A 79 8.29 -3.71 1.52
C GLU A 79 7.81 -4.95 0.74
N CYS A 80 8.55 -5.30 -0.31
CA CYS A 80 8.40 -6.60 -0.98
C CYS A 80 9.19 -7.66 -0.22
N GLN A 81 8.58 -8.82 0.05
CA GLN A 81 9.25 -9.99 0.63
C GLN A 81 9.60 -11.06 -0.42
N GLY A 82 9.43 -10.75 -1.70
CA GLY A 82 9.62 -11.68 -2.81
C GLY A 82 8.31 -12.38 -3.21
N ALA A 83 8.29 -12.95 -4.42
CA ALA A 83 7.11 -13.55 -5.04
C ALA A 83 5.89 -12.61 -5.04
N ASP A 84 6.13 -11.31 -5.27
CA ASP A 84 5.09 -10.27 -5.31
C ASP A 84 4.26 -10.18 -4.01
N HIS A 85 4.82 -10.63 -2.89
CA HIS A 85 4.21 -10.46 -1.57
C HIS A 85 4.66 -9.14 -0.93
N TRP A 86 3.69 -8.29 -0.63
CA TRP A 86 3.89 -6.99 -0.04
C TRP A 86 3.46 -6.99 1.42
N VAL A 87 4.26 -6.35 2.28
CA VAL A 87 3.86 -6.08 3.66
C VAL A 87 4.07 -4.61 4.03
N VAL A 88 3.24 -4.12 4.93
CA VAL A 88 3.41 -2.81 5.55
C VAL A 88 3.95 -3.01 6.96
N ARG A 89 5.03 -2.30 7.31
CA ARG A 89 5.60 -2.30 8.67
C ARG A 89 5.64 -0.90 9.26
N SER A 90 5.48 -0.78 10.57
CA SER A 90 5.69 0.49 11.27
C SER A 90 7.12 1.01 11.02
N ALA A 91 7.22 2.32 10.75
CA ALA A 91 8.50 3.00 10.64
C ALA A 91 8.88 3.56 12.02
N ALA A 92 9.64 2.77 12.78
CA ALA A 92 10.21 3.16 14.07
C ALA A 92 11.06 4.44 13.98
#